data_AF-A0A2V2ZU60-F1
#
_entry.id   AF-A0A2V2ZU60-F1
#
_cell.length_a   1.000
_cell.length_b   1.000
_cell.length_c   1.000
_cell.angle_alpha   90.00
_cell.angle_beta   90.00
_cell.angle_gamma   90.00
#
_symmetry.space_group_name_H-M   'P 1'
#
loop_
_entity.id
_entity.type
_entity.pdbx_description
1 polymer ?
#
loop_
_entity_poly.entity_id
_entity_poly.type
_entity_poly.pdbx_seq_one_letter_code
_entity_poly.pdbx_strand_id
1 'polypeptide(L)' 'MADKKNVKVPDKDLNIGANVSLNGLVTAVFDNMVHVQIGAKIVTVHVKDLYSGINQSLLKNQQA' A
#
# COMPACT_ATOMS: atom_id res chain seq x y z
N MET A 1 21.50 17.63 27.37
CA MET A 1 21.82 16.31 26.81
C MET A 1 20.54 15.80 26.19
N ALA A 2 20.49 15.61 24.87
CA ALA A 2 19.27 15.21 24.16
C ALA A 2 19.36 13.70 23.85
N ASP A 3 18.49 12.92 24.47
CA ASP A 3 18.34 11.49 24.24
C ASP A 3 17.96 11.21 22.78
N LYS A 4 18.93 10.74 21.99
CA LYS A 4 18.65 10.12 20.70
C LYS A 4 17.95 8.80 20.94
N LYS A 5 16.61 8.79 20.91
CA LYS A 5 15.84 7.54 20.76
C LYS A 5 16.21 6.92 19.41
N ASN A 6 17.14 5.96 19.46
CA ASN A 6 17.49 5.10 18.34
C ASN A 6 16.30 4.18 18.07
N VAL A 7 15.39 4.62 17.19
CA VAL A 7 14.32 3.78 16.67
C VAL A 7 15.00 2.76 15.77
N LYS A 8 15.35 1.60 16.33
CA LYS A 8 15.70 0.41 15.56
C LYS A 8 14.50 0.06 14.70
N VAL A 9 14.51 0.50 13.44
CA VAL A 9 13.66 -0.08 12.42
C VAL A 9 14.17 -1.51 12.26
N PRO A 10 13.36 -2.54 12.52
CA PRO A 10 13.81 -3.90 12.32
C PRO A 10 14.17 -4.06 10.84
N ASP A 11 15.40 -4.48 10.55
CA ASP A 11 15.79 -5.00 9.24
C ASP A 11 14.91 -6.23 8.97
N LYS A 12 13.76 -5.99 8.36
CA LYS A 12 12.97 -7.07 7.78
C LYS A 12 13.59 -7.34 6.42
N ASP A 13 14.39 -8.40 6.36
CA ASP A 13 14.93 -8.93 5.12
C ASP A 13 13.79 -9.09 4.11
N LEU A 14 13.79 -8.23 3.09
CA LEU A 14 12.78 -8.24 2.05
C LEU A 14 13.14 -9.36 1.07
N ASN A 15 12.50 -10.51 1.25
CA ASN A 15 12.77 -11.69 0.44
C ASN A 15 11.98 -11.69 -0.86
N ILE A 16 12.55 -12.30 -1.91
CA ILE A 16 11.82 -12.56 -3.17
C ILE A 16 10.59 -13.42 -2.86
N GLY A 17 9.42 -12.97 -3.33
CA GLY A 17 8.14 -13.62 -3.05
C GLY A 17 7.43 -13.14 -1.77
N ALA A 18 8.00 -12.20 -1.01
CA ALA A 18 7.32 -11.58 0.11
C ALA A 18 6.16 -10.68 -0.36
N ASN A 19 5.03 -10.73 0.36
CA ASN A 19 3.92 -9.81 0.15
C ASN A 19 4.21 -8.47 0.84
N VAL A 20 4.09 -7.38 0.09
CA VAL A 20 4.29 -6.01 0.60
C VAL A 20 3.07 -5.16 0.27
N SER A 21 2.71 -4.24 1.17
CA SER A 21 1.74 -3.19 0.89
C SER A 21 2.47 -1.85 0.76
N LEU A 22 2.04 -1.05 -0.22
CA LEU A 22 2.63 0.25 -0.52
C LEU A 22 1.54 1.31 -0.46
N ASN A 23 1.83 2.41 0.21
CA ASN A 23 0.99 3.59 0.17
C ASN A 23 1.37 4.43 -1.04
N GLY A 24 0.36 4.91 -1.77
CA GLY A 24 0.55 5.77 -2.93
C GLY A 24 -0.56 6.80 -3.06
N LEU A 25 -0.28 7.85 -3.81
CA LEU A 25 -1.24 8.92 -4.07
C LEU A 25 -1.90 8.71 -5.44
N VAL A 26 -3.23 8.74 -5.48
CA VAL A 26 -3.96 8.73 -6.76
C VAL A 26 -3.78 10.08 -7.43
N THR A 27 -3.13 10.07 -8.59
CA THR A 27 -2.82 11.30 -9.36
C THR A 27 -3.77 11.51 -10.53
N ALA A 28 -4.29 10.42 -11.11
CA ALA A 28 -5.30 10.48 -12.14
C ALA A 28 -6.13 9.18 -12.17
N VAL A 29 -7.37 9.31 -12.67
CA VAL A 29 -8.28 8.19 -12.90
C VAL A 29 -8.83 8.34 -14.31
N PHE A 30 -8.65 7.31 -15.13
CA PHE A 30 -9.15 7.28 -16.51
C PHE A 30 -9.88 5.97 -16.74
N ASP A 31 -11.19 6.07 -16.99
CA ASP A 31 -12.06 4.90 -17.18
C ASP A 31 -11.84 3.84 -16.08
N ASN A 32 -11.23 2.69 -16.42
CA ASN A 32 -10.99 1.59 -15.50
C ASN A 32 -9.52 1.46 -15.03
N MET A 33 -8.73 2.53 -15.17
CA MET A 33 -7.33 2.62 -14.81
C MET A 33 -7.08 3.76 -13.80
N VAL A 34 -6.23 3.48 -12.82
CA VAL A 34 -5.79 4.45 -11.80
C VAL A 34 -4.28 4.63 -11.92
N HIS A 35 -3.85 5.88 -11.93
CA HIS A 35 -2.45 6.26 -11.88
C HIS A 35 -2.08 6.58 -10.44
N VAL A 36 -1.31 5.70 -9.81
CA VAL A 36 -0.87 5.83 -8.42
C VAL A 36 0.59 6.22 -8.39
N GLN A 37 0.91 7.35 -7.78
CA GLN A 37 2.27 7.77 -7.52
C GLN A 37 2.81 7.09 -6.25
N ILE A 38 3.93 6.39 -6.38
CA ILE A 38 4.65 5.75 -5.29
C ILE A 38 6.09 6.27 -5.34
N GLY A 39 6.46 7.11 -4.38
CA GLY A 39 7.71 7.85 -4.41
C GLY A 39 7.81 8.72 -5.67
N ALA A 40 8.90 8.58 -6.43
CA ALA A 40 9.14 9.35 -7.66
C ALA A 40 8.59 8.68 -8.94
N LYS A 41 7.84 7.58 -8.82
CA LYS A 41 7.31 6.82 -9.97
C LYS A 41 5.79 6.86 -9.98
N ILE A 42 5.22 6.81 -11.18
CA ILE A 42 3.78 6.62 -11.40
C ILE A 42 3.57 5.20 -11.94
N VAL A 43 2.67 4.47 -11.29
CA VAL A 43 2.26 3.13 -11.69
C VAL A 43 0.81 3.19 -12.11
N THR A 44 0.48 2.59 -13.25
CA THR A 44 -0.90 2.45 -13.70
C THR A 44 -1.42 1.07 -13.33
N VAL A 45 -2.56 1.03 -12.65
CA VAL A 45 -3.20 -0.20 -12.18
C VAL A 45 -4.68 -0.20 -12.57
N HIS A 46 -5.23 -1.37 -12.84
CA HIS A 46 -6.66 -1.48 -13.06
C HIS A 46 -7.41 -1.31 -11.74
N VAL A 47 -8.53 -0.59 -11.79
CA VAL A 47 -9.37 -0.30 -10.62
C VAL A 47 -9.82 -1.59 -9.91
N LYS A 48 -10.20 -2.63 -10.68
CA LYS A 48 -10.59 -3.94 -10.14
C LYS A 48 -9.51 -4.62 -9.29
N ASP A 49 -8.24 -4.35 -9.58
CA ASP A 49 -7.11 -4.97 -8.90
C ASP A 49 -6.81 -4.28 -7.55
N LEU A 50 -7.29 -3.03 -7.36
CA LEU A 50 -7.20 -2.31 -6.08
C LEU A 50 -8.29 -2.74 -5.09
N TYR A 51 -9.50 -3.03 -5.57
CA TYR A 51 -10.63 -3.40 -4.72
C TYR A 51 -10.64 -4.87 -4.26
N SER A 52 -9.87 -5.73 -4.92
CA SER A 52 -9.82 -7.17 -4.61
C SER A 52 -9.23 -7.47 -3.21
N GLY A 53 -8.35 -6.62 -2.68
CA GLY A 53 -7.76 -6.77 -1.35
C GLY A 53 -8.54 -6.10 -0.20
N ILE A 54 -9.40 -5.12 -0.49
CA ILE A 54 -10.08 -4.31 0.53
C ILE A 54 -11.31 -5.03 1.11
N ASN A 55 -11.95 -5.91 0.32
CA ASN A 55 -13.19 -6.56 0.71
C ASN A 55 -13.04 -7.65 1.78
N GLN A 56 -11.87 -8.25 2.01
CA GLN A 56 -11.75 -9.29 3.04
C GLN A 56 -11.76 -8.76 4.48
N SER A 57 -11.30 -7.52 4.73
CA SER A 57 -11.23 -6.97 6.09
C SER A 57 -12.44 -6.11 6.48
N LEU A 58 -13.11 -5.47 5.53
CA LEU A 58 -14.27 -4.61 5.83
C LEU A 58 -15.58 -5.40 5.96
N LEU A 59 -15.69 -6.57 5.31
CA LEU A 59 -16.88 -7.45 5.41
C LEU A 59 -16.91 -8.26 6.72
N LYS A 60 -15.78 -8.48 7.39
CA LYS A 60 -15.74 -9.16 8.70
C LYS A 60 -16.26 -8.31 9.86
N ASN A 61 -16.22 -6.98 9.74
CA ASN A 61 -16.67 -6.07 10.79
C ASN A 61 -18.10 -5.53 10.58
N GLN A 62 -18.83 -6.04 9.59
CA GLN A 62 -20.26 -5.73 9.37
C GLN A 62 -21.18 -6.93 9.64
N GLN A 63 -20.65 -8.00 10.24
CA GLN A 63 -21.43 -9.11 10.78
C GLN A 63 -21.11 -9.26 12.28
N ALA A 64 -21.58 -8.30 13.07
CA ALA A 64 -21.73 -8.40 14.52
C ALA A 64 -22.98 -7.63 14.92
#